data_AF-A0A084W5C8-F1
#
_entry.id   AF-A0A084W5C8-F1
#
_cell.length_a   1.000
_cell.length_b   1.000
_cell.length_c   1.000
_cell.angle_alpha   90.00
_cell.angle_beta   90.00
_cell.angle_gamma   90.00
#
_symmetry.space_group_name_H-M   'P 1'
#
loop_
_entity.id
_entity.type
_entity.pdbx_description
1 polymer ?
#
loop_
_entity_poly.entity_id
_entity_poly.type
_entity_poly.pdbx_seq_one_letter_code
_entity_poly.pdbx_strand_id
1 'polypeptide(L)'
;MERDSVWTILSLSIVLCLQLSDVSCVKEKRIPVKISDPVVFTDELKPFTVRVTKFICVETPYEESELLQCRTVLRRNRPTFFNISVHVPGVLNRIYFQVRTYYRYNSYEPFPITLLMEICSYFRKPTTDIFSRHLMSIMMEVVPHLLYQCPHG
;
A
#
# COMPACT_ATOMS: atom_id res chain seq x y z
N MET A 1 62.08 -12.92 9.47
CA MET A 1 60.87 -13.74 9.72
C MET A 1 59.68 -12.80 9.90
N GLU A 2 59.42 -11.94 8.91
CA GLU A 2 58.48 -10.80 9.07
C GLU A 2 57.70 -10.49 7.77
N ARG A 3 58.21 -10.93 6.62
CA ARG A 3 57.63 -10.71 5.29
C ARG A 3 56.50 -11.71 4.96
N ASP A 4 56.59 -12.92 5.50
CA ASP A 4 55.59 -13.98 5.26
C ASP A 4 54.29 -13.71 6.04
N SER A 5 54.40 -13.18 7.26
CA SER A 5 53.26 -12.78 8.08
C SER A 5 52.45 -11.64 7.45
N VAL A 6 53.12 -10.66 6.83
CA VAL A 6 52.46 -9.52 6.16
C VAL A 6 51.66 -9.99 4.96
N TRP A 7 52.18 -10.94 4.17
CA TRP A 7 51.47 -11.53 3.03
C TRP A 7 50.25 -12.35 3.47
N THR A 8 50.34 -13.08 4.58
CA THR A 8 49.18 -13.82 5.12
C THR A 8 48.11 -12.91 5.68
N ILE A 9 48.48 -11.77 6.27
CA ILE A 9 47.52 -10.79 6.81
C ILE A 9 46.84 -10.03 5.67
N LEU A 10 47.60 -9.64 4.63
CA LEU A 10 47.05 -9.04 3.42
C LEU A 10 46.11 -9.99 2.68
N SER A 11 46.48 -11.27 2.53
CA SER A 11 45.62 -12.25 1.87
C SER A 11 44.34 -12.53 2.66
N LEU A 12 44.41 -12.66 3.99
CA LEU A 12 43.20 -12.79 4.83
C LEU A 12 42.30 -11.56 4.75
N SER A 13 42.88 -10.35 4.72
CA SER A 13 42.11 -9.10 4.66
C SER A 13 41.41 -8.92 3.31
N ILE A 14 42.06 -9.31 2.22
CA ILE A 14 41.48 -9.29 0.87
C ILE A 14 40.36 -10.34 0.76
N VAL A 15 40.55 -11.55 1.31
CA VAL A 15 39.51 -12.58 1.33
C VAL A 15 38.32 -12.16 2.18
N LEU A 16 38.55 -11.53 3.34
CA LEU A 16 37.48 -11.00 4.19
C LEU A 16 36.70 -9.87 3.48
N CYS A 17 37.39 -8.94 2.81
CA CYS A 17 36.75 -7.90 2.01
C CYS A 17 35.92 -8.46 0.85
N LEU A 18 36.37 -9.53 0.18
CA LEU A 18 35.63 -10.18 -0.89
C LEU A 18 34.35 -10.87 -0.40
N GLN A 19 34.35 -11.41 0.83
CA GLN A 19 33.16 -12.02 1.44
C GLN A 19 32.12 -10.99 1.93
N LEU A 20 32.52 -9.73 2.15
CA LEU A 20 31.62 -8.64 2.54
C LEU A 20 30.90 -7.98 1.35
N SER A 21 31.36 -8.20 0.11
CA SER A 21 30.74 -7.63 -1.10
C SER A 21 29.48 -8.35 -1.60
N ASP A 22 29.13 -9.51 -1.04
CA ASP A 22 27.95 -10.28 -1.46
C ASP A 22 26.65 -9.93 -0.70
N VAL A 23 26.55 -8.72 -0.15
CA VAL A 23 25.23 -8.13 0.15
C VAL A 23 24.63 -7.61 -1.16
N SER A 24 24.29 -8.53 -2.05
CA SER A 24 23.46 -8.21 -3.22
C SER A 24 22.03 -7.94 -2.74
N CYS A 25 21.60 -6.68 -2.81
CA CYS A 25 20.19 -6.32 -2.77
C CYS A 25 19.47 -7.00 -3.94
N VAL A 26 18.87 -8.17 -3.69
CA VAL A 26 17.94 -8.81 -4.63
C VAL A 26 16.79 -7.84 -4.85
N LYS A 27 16.79 -7.16 -5.99
CA LYS A 27 15.71 -6.26 -6.38
C LYS A 27 14.53 -7.13 -6.80
N GLU A 28 13.65 -7.45 -5.85
CA GLU A 28 12.47 -8.29 -6.04
C GLU A 28 11.69 -7.82 -7.28
N LYS A 29 11.43 -8.75 -8.22
CA LYS A 29 10.79 -8.42 -9.49
C LYS A 29 9.30 -8.24 -9.25
N ARG A 30 8.83 -6.98 -9.17
CA ARG A 30 7.41 -6.63 -9.02
C ARG A 30 6.55 -7.30 -10.10
N ILE A 31 5.71 -8.25 -9.69
CA ILE A 31 4.75 -8.94 -10.58
C ILE A 31 3.45 -8.11 -10.59
N PRO A 32 2.98 -7.62 -11.75
CA PRO A 32 1.75 -6.84 -11.80
C PRO A 32 0.53 -7.69 -11.42
N VAL A 33 -0.41 -7.10 -10.70
CA VAL A 33 -1.67 -7.78 -10.32
C VAL A 33 -2.60 -7.82 -11.53
N LYS A 34 -3.10 -9.00 -11.88
CA LYS A 34 -4.18 -9.17 -12.88
C LYS A 34 -5.48 -9.47 -12.14
N ILE A 35 -6.41 -8.53 -12.11
CA ILE A 35 -7.77 -8.74 -11.55
C ILE A 35 -8.73 -8.92 -12.72
N SER A 36 -9.41 -10.06 -12.73
CA SER A 36 -10.10 -10.60 -13.90
C SER A 36 -11.37 -9.86 -14.30
N ASP A 37 -12.10 -9.26 -13.35
CA ASP A 37 -13.45 -8.76 -13.63
C ASP A 37 -13.69 -7.38 -13.01
N PRO A 38 -13.82 -6.30 -13.82
CA PRO A 38 -14.31 -5.02 -13.32
C PRO A 38 -15.74 -5.20 -12.80
N VAL A 39 -16.12 -4.40 -11.80
CA VAL A 39 -17.49 -4.38 -11.27
C VAL A 39 -18.41 -3.83 -12.35
N VAL A 40 -19.27 -4.68 -12.92
CA VAL A 40 -20.38 -4.25 -13.78
C VAL A 40 -21.56 -3.94 -12.85
N PHE A 41 -21.84 -2.65 -12.65
CA PHE A 41 -23.07 -2.22 -11.99
C PHE A 41 -24.25 -2.52 -12.93
N THR A 42 -25.21 -3.35 -12.52
CA THR A 42 -26.39 -3.68 -13.32
C THR A 42 -27.47 -2.58 -13.25
N ASP A 43 -28.22 -2.45 -14.33
CA ASP A 43 -28.85 -1.21 -14.85
C ASP A 43 -30.14 -0.68 -14.18
N GLU A 44 -30.41 -0.96 -12.91
CA GLU A 44 -31.52 -0.28 -12.21
C GLU A 44 -31.06 0.40 -10.92
N LEU A 45 -30.35 1.52 -11.08
CA LEU A 45 -29.92 2.39 -9.98
C LEU A 45 -30.63 3.73 -10.07
N LYS A 46 -31.44 4.08 -9.06
CA LYS A 46 -31.73 5.50 -8.81
C LYS A 46 -30.40 6.24 -8.69
N PRO A 47 -30.16 7.32 -9.43
CA PRO A 47 -28.89 8.02 -9.37
C PRO A 47 -28.75 8.68 -8.00
N PHE A 48 -27.95 8.09 -7.12
CA PHE A 48 -27.49 8.73 -5.90
C PHE A 48 -26.04 9.15 -6.08
N THR A 49 -25.71 10.38 -5.68
CA THR A 49 -24.34 10.90 -5.76
C THR A 49 -23.73 10.92 -4.38
N VAL A 50 -22.74 10.05 -4.14
CA VAL A 50 -21.93 10.11 -2.93
C VAL A 50 -20.80 11.10 -3.14
N ARG A 51 -20.71 12.11 -2.27
CA ARG A 51 -19.61 13.09 -2.28
C ARG A 51 -18.77 12.92 -1.03
N VAL A 52 -17.54 12.46 -1.19
CA VAL A 52 -16.58 12.43 -0.09
C VAL A 52 -16.05 13.84 0.14
N THR A 53 -16.28 14.36 1.34
CA THR A 53 -15.88 15.74 1.73
C THR A 53 -14.64 15.78 2.60
N LYS A 54 -14.32 14.68 3.30
CA LYS A 54 -13.21 14.64 4.24
C LYS A 54 -12.63 13.23 4.34
N PHE A 55 -11.32 13.12 4.16
CA PHE A 55 -10.51 11.96 4.52
C PHE A 55 -9.75 12.28 5.81
N ILE A 56 -9.70 11.32 6.72
CA ILE A 56 -9.02 11.44 8.02
C ILE A 56 -8.17 10.19 8.20
N CYS A 57 -6.89 10.37 8.50
CA CYS A 57 -6.03 9.31 9.00
C CYS A 57 -6.27 9.16 10.49
N VAL A 58 -6.70 7.98 10.92
CA VAL A 58 -6.99 7.64 12.32
C VAL A 58 -5.92 6.70 12.86
N GLU A 59 -5.90 6.51 14.19
CA GLU A 59 -5.02 5.53 14.85
C GLU A 59 -3.53 5.74 14.57
N THR A 60 -3.11 7.01 14.44
CA THR A 60 -1.71 7.40 14.30
C THR A 60 -1.05 7.57 15.68
N PRO A 61 0.22 7.18 15.88
CA PRO A 61 1.15 6.64 14.88
C PRO A 61 0.87 5.17 14.53
N TYR A 62 1.20 4.77 13.30
CA TYR A 62 1.06 3.38 12.86
C TYR A 62 2.24 2.53 13.35
N GLU A 63 1.98 1.25 13.64
CA GLU A 63 2.99 0.35 14.24
C GLU A 63 4.24 0.19 13.37
N GLU A 64 4.04 -0.03 12.06
CA GLU A 64 5.10 -0.40 11.12
C GLU A 64 5.37 0.66 10.03
N SER A 65 4.79 1.86 10.18
CA SER A 65 4.95 2.92 9.18
C SER A 65 4.80 4.31 9.78
N GLU A 66 5.43 5.28 9.15
CA GLU A 66 5.36 6.68 9.55
C GLU A 66 4.47 7.46 8.58
N LEU A 67 3.46 8.13 9.12
CA LEU A 67 2.60 9.01 8.34
C LEU A 67 3.27 10.39 8.16
N LEU A 68 3.81 10.64 6.97
CA LEU A 68 4.46 11.90 6.64
C LEU A 68 3.45 13.00 6.29
N GLN A 69 2.39 12.64 5.56
CA GLN A 69 1.37 13.59 5.14
C GLN A 69 -0.01 12.92 5.07
N CYS A 70 -1.01 13.60 5.62
CA CYS A 70 -2.42 13.23 5.48
C CYS A 70 -3.28 14.47 5.35
N ARG A 71 -3.64 14.83 4.12
CA ARG A 71 -4.38 16.06 3.85
C ARG A 71 -5.49 15.84 2.83
N THR A 72 -6.68 16.25 3.21
CA THR A 72 -7.79 16.42 2.27
C THR A 72 -7.67 17.77 1.56
N VAL A 73 -7.74 17.76 0.23
CA VAL A 73 -7.77 18.96 -0.61
C VAL A 73 -9.12 19.03 -1.32
N LEU A 74 -9.96 19.94 -0.86
CA LEU A 74 -11.24 20.23 -1.49
C LEU A 74 -11.02 20.97 -2.81
N ARG A 75 -11.73 20.58 -3.86
CA ARG A 75 -11.67 21.22 -5.17
C ARG A 75 -13.08 21.60 -5.61
N ARG A 76 -13.24 22.82 -6.12
CA ARG A 76 -14.55 23.32 -6.58
C ARG A 76 -15.01 22.53 -7.79
N ASN A 77 -16.23 21.98 -7.73
CA ASN A 77 -16.86 21.20 -8.80
C ASN A 77 -16.00 20.03 -9.32
N ARG A 78 -15.10 19.50 -8.49
CA ARG A 78 -14.23 18.36 -8.82
C ARG A 78 -14.17 17.41 -7.62
N PRO A 79 -13.84 16.12 -7.86
CA PRO A 79 -13.65 15.16 -6.76
C PRO A 79 -12.61 15.68 -5.75
N THR A 80 -12.86 15.42 -4.47
CA THR A 80 -11.92 15.74 -3.40
C THR A 80 -10.62 14.96 -3.60
N PHE A 81 -9.49 15.63 -3.44
CA PHE A 81 -8.19 14.99 -3.48
C PHE A 81 -7.73 14.59 -2.09
N PHE A 82 -7.17 13.39 -2.00
CA PHE A 82 -6.52 12.90 -0.80
C PHE A 82 -5.02 12.85 -1.05
N ASN A 83 -4.28 13.72 -0.38
CA ASN A 83 -2.83 13.73 -0.41
C ASN A 83 -2.32 12.96 0.81
N ILE A 84 -1.81 11.77 0.54
CA ILE A 84 -1.26 10.87 1.55
C ILE A 84 0.19 10.53 1.19
N SER A 85 1.07 10.60 2.18
CA SER A 85 2.45 10.14 2.10
C SER A 85 2.76 9.35 3.35
N VAL A 86 3.19 8.11 3.16
CA VAL A 86 3.54 7.17 4.22
C VAL A 86 4.93 6.64 3.93
N HIS A 87 5.80 6.67 4.93
CA HIS A 87 7.10 6.02 4.88
C HIS A 87 7.01 4.66 5.54
N VAL A 88 7.37 3.61 4.80
CA VAL A 88 7.41 2.24 5.30
C VAL A 88 8.87 1.80 5.31
N PRO A 89 9.51 1.66 6.49
CA PRO A 89 10.94 1.38 6.59
C PRO A 89 11.31 -0.09 6.37
N GLY A 90 10.33 -0.98 6.17
CA GLY A 90 10.53 -2.42 6.04
C GLY A 90 9.68 -3.09 4.97
N VAL A 91 9.86 -4.40 4.82
CA VAL A 91 9.14 -5.22 3.84
C VAL A 91 7.86 -5.80 4.47
N LEU A 92 6.71 -5.42 3.94
CA LEU A 92 5.37 -5.84 4.37
C LEU A 92 4.90 -7.05 3.56
N ASN A 93 4.70 -8.17 4.26
CA ASN A 93 4.12 -9.40 3.71
C ASN A 93 2.59 -9.46 3.80
N ARG A 94 2.01 -8.63 4.68
CA ARG A 94 0.57 -8.53 4.94
C ARG A 94 0.24 -7.06 5.09
N ILE A 95 -0.79 -6.61 4.40
CA ILE A 95 -1.24 -5.21 4.49
C ILE A 95 -2.73 -5.21 4.74
N TYR A 96 -3.13 -4.67 5.88
CA TYR A 96 -4.54 -4.49 6.21
C TYR A 96 -4.98 -3.10 5.80
N PHE A 97 -6.05 -3.03 5.03
CA PHE A 97 -6.71 -1.79 4.65
C PHE A 97 -8.08 -1.74 5.31
N GLN A 98 -8.27 -0.74 6.16
CA GLN A 98 -9.52 -0.52 6.88
C GLN A 98 -10.11 0.84 6.50
N VAL A 99 -11.37 0.83 6.07
CA VAL A 99 -12.15 2.04 5.80
C VAL A 99 -13.43 1.98 6.59
N ARG A 100 -13.68 3.04 7.37
CA ARG A 100 -14.95 3.29 8.03
C ARG A 100 -15.54 4.56 7.44
N THR A 101 -16.76 4.45 6.95
CA THR A 101 -17.46 5.60 6.36
C THR A 101 -18.45 6.18 7.35
N TYR A 102 -18.53 7.51 7.35
CA TYR A 102 -19.45 8.25 8.19
C TYR A 102 -20.17 9.27 7.32
N TYR A 103 -21.48 9.42 7.53
CA TYR A 103 -22.25 10.47 6.91
C TYR A 103 -22.45 11.61 7.92
N ARG A 104 -22.50 12.85 7.42
CA ARG A 104 -22.71 14.03 8.26
C ARG A 104 -24.16 14.47 8.13
N TYR A 105 -24.93 14.32 9.21
CA TYR A 105 -26.26 14.92 9.35
C TYR A 105 -26.16 16.14 10.27
N ASN A 106 -26.25 15.93 11.58
CA ASN A 106 -25.92 16.92 12.60
C ASN A 106 -24.57 16.60 13.25
N SER A 107 -24.38 15.32 13.61
CA SER A 107 -23.13 14.69 14.00
C SER A 107 -22.61 13.76 12.90
N TYR A 108 -21.41 13.22 13.08
CA TYR A 108 -20.90 12.14 12.25
C TYR A 108 -21.52 10.83 12.72
N GLU A 109 -22.32 10.21 11.86
CA GLU A 109 -22.97 8.93 12.11
C GLU A 109 -22.40 7.85 11.19
N PRO A 110 -22.32 6.59 11.66
CA PRO A 110 -21.79 5.50 10.87
C PRO A 110 -22.66 5.27 9.62
N PHE A 111 -22.01 5.25 8.46
CA PHE A 111 -22.64 4.83 7.21
C PHE A 111 -22.37 3.33 7.03
N PRO A 112 -23.31 2.52 6.49
CA PRO A 112 -23.21 1.06 6.48
C PRO A 112 -22.19 0.51 5.46
N ILE A 113 -21.11 1.24 5.20
CA ILE A 113 -19.94 0.77 4.44
C ILE A 113 -18.75 0.76 5.40
N THR A 114 -18.42 -0.44 5.88
CA THR A 114 -17.18 -0.73 6.60
C THR A 114 -16.43 -1.80 5.83
N LEU A 115 -15.20 -1.48 5.48
CA LEU A 115 -14.35 -2.32 4.63
C LEU A 115 -13.11 -2.68 5.45
N LEU A 116 -12.84 -3.98 5.55
CA LEU A 116 -11.61 -4.51 6.14
C LEU A 116 -11.10 -5.59 5.20
N MET A 117 -9.97 -5.33 4.55
CA MET A 117 -9.38 -6.27 3.61
C MET A 117 -7.89 -6.42 3.86
N GLU A 118 -7.38 -7.63 3.65
CA GLU A 118 -5.94 -7.88 3.59
C GLU A 118 -5.53 -7.88 2.12
N ILE A 119 -4.76 -6.86 1.72
CA ILE A 119 -4.46 -6.56 0.31
C ILE A 119 -3.70 -7.71 -0.34
N CYS A 120 -2.73 -8.32 0.34
CA CYS A 120 -1.94 -9.40 -0.24
C CYS A 120 -2.78 -10.66 -0.50
N SER A 121 -3.69 -10.99 0.41
CA SER A 121 -4.66 -12.07 0.24
C SER A 121 -5.62 -11.76 -0.89
N TYR A 122 -6.08 -10.51 -1.02
CA TYR A 122 -6.92 -10.11 -2.14
C TYR A 122 -6.21 -10.28 -3.49
N PHE A 123 -4.92 -9.92 -3.58
CA PHE A 123 -4.13 -10.10 -4.80
C PHE A 123 -3.88 -11.58 -5.16
N ARG A 124 -3.82 -12.46 -4.16
CA ARG A 124 -3.70 -13.92 -4.37
C ARG A 124 -5.03 -14.53 -4.78
N LYS A 125 -6.11 -14.13 -4.10
CA LYS A 125 -7.46 -14.65 -4.30
C LYS A 125 -8.48 -13.51 -4.08
N PRO A 126 -8.94 -12.86 -5.15
CA PRO A 126 -9.91 -11.77 -5.05
C PRO A 126 -11.20 -12.21 -4.33
N THR A 127 -11.74 -11.33 -3.51
CA THR A 127 -13.01 -11.56 -2.79
C THR A 127 -14.22 -11.24 -3.66
N THR A 128 -15.36 -11.84 -3.35
CA THR A 128 -16.65 -11.53 -4.01
C THR A 128 -17.33 -10.28 -3.47
N ASP A 129 -16.85 -9.73 -2.35
CA ASP A 129 -17.36 -8.50 -1.75
C ASP A 129 -17.32 -7.32 -2.73
N ILE A 130 -18.50 -6.73 -2.95
CA ILE A 130 -18.71 -5.68 -3.96
C ILE A 130 -17.88 -4.44 -3.62
N PHE A 131 -17.81 -4.07 -2.34
CA PHE A 131 -17.07 -2.87 -1.92
C PHE A 131 -15.57 -3.04 -2.09
N SER A 132 -15.02 -4.21 -1.73
CA SER A 132 -13.60 -4.54 -1.90
C SER A 132 -13.21 -4.57 -3.38
N ARG A 133 -14.06 -5.14 -4.24
CA ARG A 133 -13.86 -5.12 -5.70
C ARG A 133 -13.89 -3.70 -6.27
N HIS A 134 -14.86 -2.89 -5.84
CA HIS A 134 -14.98 -1.50 -6.27
C HIS A 134 -13.78 -0.66 -5.82
N LEU A 135 -13.37 -0.80 -4.56
CA LEU A 135 -12.19 -0.15 -4.02
C LEU A 135 -10.93 -0.51 -4.82
N MET A 136 -10.74 -1.79 -5.12
CA MET A 136 -9.57 -2.23 -5.88
C MET A 136 -9.61 -1.73 -7.35
N SER A 137 -10.81 -1.62 -7.95
CA SER A 137 -10.98 -0.99 -9.25
C SER A 137 -10.52 0.46 -9.25
N ILE A 138 -10.87 1.23 -8.21
CA ILE A 138 -10.39 2.60 -8.04
C ILE A 138 -8.87 2.63 -7.87
N MET A 139 -8.31 1.75 -7.05
CA MET A 139 -6.85 1.69 -6.84
C MET A 139 -6.09 1.39 -8.14
N MET A 140 -6.65 0.54 -9.02
CA MET A 140 -6.07 0.26 -10.34
C MET A 140 -6.05 1.48 -11.25
N GLU A 141 -7.08 2.31 -11.18
CA GLU A 141 -7.15 3.55 -11.96
C GLU A 141 -6.24 4.64 -11.38
N VAL A 142 -6.20 4.78 -10.04
CA VAL A 142 -5.55 5.91 -9.36
C VAL A 142 -4.06 5.67 -9.11
N VAL A 143 -3.66 4.47 -8.70
CA VAL A 143 -2.28 4.14 -8.30
C VAL A 143 -1.77 2.81 -8.88
N PRO A 144 -1.81 2.60 -10.21
CA PRO A 144 -1.45 1.31 -10.83
C PRO A 144 -0.02 0.87 -10.53
N HIS A 145 0.90 1.82 -10.33
CA HIS A 145 2.32 1.56 -10.07
C HIS A 145 2.59 0.97 -8.67
N LEU A 146 1.64 1.09 -7.74
CA LEU A 146 1.72 0.49 -6.41
C LEU A 146 1.09 -0.92 -6.36
N LEU A 147 0.43 -1.35 -7.44
CA LEU A 147 -0.27 -2.62 -7.50
C LEU A 147 0.62 -3.71 -8.11
N TYR A 148 1.36 -4.36 -7.24
CA TYR A 148 2.13 -5.55 -7.55
C TYR A 148 1.92 -6.61 -6.46
N GLN A 149 2.18 -7.86 -6.78
CA GLN A 149 2.10 -8.95 -5.82
C GLN A 149 3.04 -8.70 -4.65
N CYS A 150 2.57 -8.98 -3.43
CA CYS A 150 3.37 -8.87 -2.22
C CYS A 150 4.60 -9.80 -2.30
N PRO A 151 5.72 -9.46 -1.62
CA PRO A 151 5.84 -8.43 -0.59
C PRO A 151 5.96 -6.99 -1.11
N HIS A 152 5.57 -6.01 -0.28
CA HIS A 152 5.72 -4.57 -0.56
C HIS A 152 6.81 -3.96 0.32
N GLY A 153 7.68 -3.13 -0.25
CA GLY A 153 8.80 -2.50 0.48
C GLY A 153 9.88 -2.03 -0.48
#